data_AF-A0A2P4YNQ1-F1
#
_entry.id   AF-A0A2P4YNQ1-F1
#
_cell.length_a   1.000
_cell.length_b   1.000
_cell.length_c   1.000
_cell.angle_alpha   90.00
_cell.angle_beta   90.00
_cell.angle_gamma   90.00
#
_symmetry.space_group_name_H-M   'P 1'
#
loop_
_entity.id
_entity.type
_entity.pdbx_description
1 polymer ?
#
loop_
_entity_poly.entity_id
_entity_poly.type
_entity_poly.pdbx_seq_one_letter_code
_entity_poly.pdbx_strand_id
1 'polypeptide(L)'
;MNLEGVHNLPFPDKIRWFSTEIHRLWLPWESGHAELVVRRDHLLQDSFELVAAMKPYQLRQRWRVVFDGEPALDAGGVMREWFTLLFAELFDPSFGLFVSTVGDERSYWINASSDLLIGEDDHLAYFEFAGRLVGKAILEEHLMPVHLALPFLKHILGVPISFSDLQFLDDEIYNSALMVKKIDDIEPLCLDFTATRVVDGNAEIVELVEGGANIDVTRENRSRYLDALFKYHVLGSVSDQLLSFLTALYDVVPEGLLKLFDYQELELLMC
;
A
#
# COMPACT_ATOMS: atom_id res chain seq x y z
N MET A 1 -14.17 -27.12 -0.62
CA MET A 1 -14.69 -26.15 -1.62
C MET A 1 -13.48 -25.63 -2.38
N ASN A 2 -13.50 -25.61 -3.71
CA ASN A 2 -12.42 -24.99 -4.50
C ASN A 2 -12.57 -23.46 -4.46
N LEU A 3 -11.48 -22.72 -4.66
CA LEU A 3 -11.46 -21.24 -4.60
C LEU A 3 -12.51 -20.60 -5.53
N GLU A 4 -12.71 -21.17 -6.73
CA GLU A 4 -13.72 -20.69 -7.70
C GLU A 4 -15.16 -20.76 -7.18
N GLY A 5 -15.49 -21.75 -6.34
CA GLY A 5 -16.81 -21.86 -5.73
C GLY A 5 -17.07 -20.80 -4.67
N VAL A 6 -16.01 -20.33 -3.99
CA VAL A 6 -16.11 -19.33 -2.92
C VAL A 6 -16.19 -17.92 -3.51
N HIS A 7 -15.51 -17.65 -4.62
CA HIS A 7 -15.51 -16.34 -5.28
C HIS A 7 -16.90 -15.81 -5.64
N ASN A 8 -17.85 -16.71 -5.93
CA ASN A 8 -19.22 -16.36 -6.29
C ASN A 8 -20.18 -16.28 -5.09
N LEU A 9 -19.69 -16.48 -3.87
CA LEU A 9 -20.51 -16.37 -2.67
C LEU A 9 -20.71 -14.89 -2.28
N PRO A 10 -21.78 -14.56 -1.53
CA PRO A 10 -21.89 -13.26 -0.88
C PRO A 10 -20.72 -12.99 0.08
N PHE A 11 -20.34 -11.72 0.23
CA PHE A 11 -19.22 -11.29 1.09
C PHE A 11 -19.22 -11.93 2.51
N PRO A 12 -20.34 -12.00 3.26
CA PRO A 12 -20.33 -12.64 4.58
C PRO A 12 -19.91 -14.12 4.56
N ASP A 13 -20.25 -14.85 3.51
CA ASP A 13 -19.88 -16.26 3.37
C ASP A 13 -18.43 -16.41 2.89
N LYS A 14 -17.94 -15.48 2.04
CA LYS A 14 -16.51 -15.37 1.72
C LYS A 14 -15.68 -15.14 2.97
N ILE A 15 -16.08 -14.19 3.83
CA ILE A 15 -15.37 -13.87 5.08
C ILE A 15 -15.34 -15.07 6.04
N ARG A 16 -16.45 -15.79 6.22
CA ARG A 16 -16.45 -17.00 7.07
C ARG A 16 -15.49 -18.06 6.54
N TRP A 17 -15.48 -18.27 5.23
CA TRP A 17 -14.57 -19.21 4.60
C TRP A 17 -13.11 -18.75 4.74
N PHE A 18 -12.84 -17.48 4.43
CA PHE A 18 -11.53 -16.85 4.53
C PHE A 18 -10.98 -16.94 5.96
N SER A 19 -11.78 -16.58 6.97
CA SER A 19 -11.42 -16.71 8.39
C SER A 19 -11.03 -18.14 8.73
N THR A 20 -11.75 -19.14 8.20
CA THR A 20 -11.40 -20.56 8.42
C THR A 20 -10.04 -20.92 7.81
N GLU A 21 -9.74 -20.44 6.60
CA GLU A 21 -8.47 -20.74 5.91
C GLU A 21 -7.30 -19.95 6.47
N ILE A 22 -7.49 -18.68 6.81
CA ILE A 22 -6.42 -17.86 7.39
C ILE A 22 -6.02 -18.38 8.76
N HIS A 23 -6.97 -18.93 9.52
CA HIS A 23 -6.67 -19.56 10.79
C HIS A 23 -5.77 -20.80 10.68
N ARG A 24 -5.74 -21.47 9.50
CA ARG A 24 -4.85 -22.61 9.25
C ARG A 24 -3.41 -22.18 8.98
N LEU A 25 -3.18 -20.90 8.69
CA LEU A 25 -1.83 -20.35 8.52
C LEU A 25 -1.12 -20.18 9.86
N TRP A 26 -1.87 -20.05 10.97
CA TRP A 26 -1.30 -19.95 12.31
C TRP A 26 -0.42 -21.14 12.63
N LEU A 27 0.76 -20.84 13.18
CA LEU A 27 1.52 -21.87 13.86
C LEU A 27 0.79 -22.29 15.15
N PRO A 28 0.82 -23.60 15.49
CA PRO A 28 0.22 -24.10 16.72
C PRO A 28 0.78 -23.38 17.95
N TRP A 29 -0.03 -23.24 18.99
CA TRP A 29 0.36 -22.56 20.22
C TRP A 29 1.62 -23.15 20.88
N GLU A 30 1.86 -24.47 20.73
CA GLU A 30 3.07 -25.10 21.26
C GLU A 30 4.37 -24.60 20.59
N SER A 31 4.26 -23.95 19.42
CA SER A 31 5.38 -23.33 18.72
C SER A 31 5.84 -22.01 19.38
N GLY A 32 5.12 -21.54 20.40
CA GLY A 32 5.41 -20.31 21.12
C GLY A 32 4.80 -19.06 20.48
N HIS A 33 5.22 -17.90 21.00
CA HIS A 33 4.83 -16.58 20.52
C HIS A 33 6.08 -15.73 20.26
N ALA A 34 5.96 -14.75 19.38
CA ALA A 34 6.94 -13.68 19.24
C ALA A 34 6.57 -12.56 20.22
N GLU A 35 7.46 -12.24 21.15
CA GLU A 35 7.27 -11.10 22.07
C GLU A 35 7.86 -9.83 21.44
N LEU A 36 7.08 -8.76 21.43
CA LEU A 36 7.48 -7.44 20.95
C LEU A 36 7.41 -6.46 22.11
N VAL A 37 8.56 -6.14 22.71
CA VAL A 37 8.65 -5.14 23.77
C VAL A 37 9.00 -3.80 23.14
N VAL A 38 8.08 -2.84 23.21
CA VAL A 38 8.20 -1.55 22.52
C VAL A 38 8.01 -0.39 23.50
N ARG A 39 8.73 0.71 23.30
CA ARG A 39 8.55 1.93 24.08
C ARG A 39 7.59 2.86 23.34
N ARG A 40 6.66 3.49 24.07
CA ARG A 40 5.65 4.38 23.45
C ARG A 40 6.26 5.57 22.71
N ASP A 41 7.37 6.10 23.21
CA ASP A 41 8.08 7.24 22.63
C ASP A 41 9.00 6.86 21.46
N HIS A 42 9.18 5.56 21.19
CA HIS A 42 9.97 5.01 20.08
C HIS A 42 9.18 3.93 19.33
N LEU A 43 7.84 4.06 19.27
CA LEU A 43 6.94 3.00 18.84
C LEU A 43 7.30 2.45 17.46
N LEU A 44 7.40 3.34 16.46
CA LEU A 44 7.72 2.95 15.09
C LEU A 44 9.10 2.32 14.97
N GLN A 45 10.12 2.92 15.60
CA GLN A 45 11.49 2.42 15.55
C GLN A 45 11.62 1.03 16.18
N ASP A 46 11.15 0.85 17.43
CA ASP A 46 11.24 -0.42 18.14
C ASP A 46 10.47 -1.52 17.39
N SER A 47 9.28 -1.18 16.87
CA SER A 47 8.45 -2.11 16.09
C SER A 47 9.13 -2.52 14.78
N PHE A 48 9.73 -1.56 14.07
CA PHE A 48 10.47 -1.82 12.84
C PHE A 48 11.64 -2.78 13.09
N GLU A 49 12.51 -2.49 14.06
CA GLU A 49 13.68 -3.30 14.37
C GLU A 49 13.29 -4.75 14.74
N LEU A 50 12.25 -4.91 15.57
CA LEU A 50 11.77 -6.21 16.02
C LEU A 50 11.15 -7.03 14.88
N VAL A 51 10.28 -6.42 14.06
CA VAL A 51 9.60 -7.11 12.96
C VAL A 51 10.55 -7.39 11.80
N ALA A 52 11.49 -6.50 11.49
CA ALA A 52 12.50 -6.72 10.47
C ALA A 52 13.39 -7.93 10.82
N ALA A 53 13.76 -8.07 12.10
CA ALA A 53 14.57 -9.19 12.59
C ALA A 53 13.82 -10.54 12.67
N MET A 54 12.50 -10.57 12.45
CA MET A 54 11.72 -11.80 12.51
C MET A 54 12.08 -12.77 11.37
N LYS A 55 12.18 -14.04 11.74
CA LYS A 55 12.25 -15.14 10.77
C LYS A 55 10.87 -15.36 10.14
N PRO A 56 10.80 -15.87 8.89
CA PRO A 56 9.52 -16.07 8.19
C PRO A 56 8.44 -16.82 8.98
N TYR A 57 8.83 -17.85 9.76
CA TYR A 57 7.87 -18.60 10.57
C TYR A 57 7.25 -17.78 11.71
N GLN A 58 7.96 -16.77 12.24
CA GLN A 58 7.50 -15.91 13.33
C GLN A 58 6.38 -14.97 12.90
N LEU A 59 6.30 -14.65 11.61
CA LEU A 59 5.23 -13.82 11.04
C LEU A 59 3.85 -14.46 11.23
N ARG A 60 3.79 -15.80 11.24
CA ARG A 60 2.57 -16.60 11.48
C ARG A 60 2.49 -17.18 12.91
N GLN A 61 3.37 -16.76 13.81
CA GLN A 61 3.19 -16.98 15.26
C GLN A 61 2.30 -15.89 15.84
N ARG A 62 1.65 -16.20 16.96
CA ARG A 62 0.99 -15.17 17.77
C ARG A 62 2.02 -14.13 18.21
N TRP A 63 1.66 -12.86 18.06
CA TRP A 63 2.51 -11.75 18.50
C TRP A 63 1.99 -11.26 19.85
N ARG A 64 2.90 -11.11 20.81
CA ARG A 64 2.59 -10.59 22.13
C ARG A 64 3.28 -9.25 22.27
N VAL A 65 2.51 -8.19 22.10
CA VAL A 65 3.01 -6.82 22.28
C VAL A 65 3.00 -6.47 23.77
N VAL A 66 4.07 -5.85 24.23
CA VAL A 66 4.25 -5.33 25.59
C VAL A 66 4.80 -3.91 25.49
N PHE A 67 4.10 -2.95 26.07
CA PHE A 67 4.67 -1.61 26.25
C PHE A 67 5.65 -1.62 27.43
N ASP A 68 6.88 -1.18 27.19
CA ASP A 68 7.93 -1.21 28.21
C ASP A 68 7.52 -0.39 29.45
N GLY A 69 7.75 -0.95 30.63
CA GLY A 69 7.34 -0.34 31.90
C GLY A 69 5.82 -0.36 32.20
N GLU A 70 4.97 -0.92 31.34
CA GLU A 70 3.52 -0.97 31.54
C GLU A 70 3.01 -2.40 31.83
N PRO A 71 2.15 -2.59 32.86
CA PRO A 71 1.55 -3.89 33.10
C PRO A 71 0.55 -4.22 31.97
N ALA A 72 0.86 -5.26 31.19
CA ALA A 72 -0.06 -5.79 30.18
C ALA A 72 -1.24 -6.53 30.84
N LEU A 73 -2.29 -5.79 31.21
CA LEU A 73 -3.48 -6.33 31.88
C LEU A 73 -4.45 -7.03 30.91
N ASP A 74 -4.50 -6.58 29.65
CA ASP A 74 -5.31 -7.15 28.58
C ASP A 74 -4.50 -7.22 27.28
N ALA A 75 -4.02 -8.43 26.94
CA ALA A 75 -3.18 -8.64 25.76
C ALA A 75 -3.90 -8.30 24.45
N GLY A 76 -5.22 -8.48 24.37
CA GLY A 76 -6.00 -8.14 23.18
C GLY A 76 -6.16 -6.63 22.99
N GLY A 77 -6.39 -5.91 24.10
CA GLY A 77 -6.43 -4.46 24.13
C GLY A 77 -5.09 -3.83 23.71
N VAL A 78 -3.98 -4.34 24.24
CA VAL A 78 -2.63 -3.84 23.93
C VAL A 78 -2.28 -4.03 22.44
N MET A 79 -2.62 -5.17 21.84
CA MET A 79 -2.37 -5.40 20.42
C MET A 79 -3.16 -4.45 19.52
N ARG A 80 -4.43 -4.19 19.86
CA ARG A 80 -5.27 -3.22 19.14
C ARG A 80 -4.72 -1.80 19.21
N GLU A 81 -4.31 -1.40 20.40
CA GLU A 81 -3.70 -0.09 20.62
C GLU A 81 -2.40 0.05 19.82
N TRP A 82 -1.54 -0.95 19.86
CA TRP A 82 -0.29 -0.97 19.13
C TRP A 82 -0.49 -0.83 17.62
N PHE A 83 -1.40 -1.62 17.01
CA PHE A 83 -1.72 -1.46 15.59
C PHE A 83 -2.24 -0.06 15.27
N THR A 84 -3.17 0.45 16.08
CA THR A 84 -3.76 1.78 15.85
C THR A 84 -2.70 2.87 15.83
N LEU A 85 -1.82 2.90 16.83
CA LEU A 85 -0.78 3.92 16.96
C LEU A 85 0.29 3.75 15.87
N LEU A 86 0.70 2.53 15.58
CA LEU A 86 1.74 2.24 14.60
C LEU A 86 1.29 2.56 13.18
N PHE A 87 0.04 2.24 12.81
CA PHE A 87 -0.52 2.65 11.53
C PHE A 87 -0.63 4.17 11.41
N ALA A 88 -0.98 4.87 12.50
CA ALA A 88 -1.03 6.32 12.49
C ALA A 88 0.35 6.97 12.23
N GLU A 89 1.42 6.47 12.86
CA GLU A 89 2.78 6.96 12.63
C GLU A 89 3.31 6.58 11.23
N LEU A 90 3.08 5.33 10.80
CA LEU A 90 3.63 4.81 9.55
C LEU A 90 3.00 5.46 8.30
N PHE A 91 1.69 5.74 8.36
CA PHE A 91 0.94 6.38 7.28
C PHE A 91 0.92 7.91 7.39
N ASP A 92 1.53 8.51 8.42
CA ASP A 92 1.67 9.96 8.50
C ASP A 92 2.52 10.46 7.32
N PRO A 93 2.01 11.39 6.48
CA PRO A 93 2.77 11.92 5.36
C PRO A 93 4.11 12.57 5.75
N SER A 94 4.26 13.04 6.99
CA SER A 94 5.51 13.58 7.51
C SER A 94 6.60 12.53 7.71
N PHE A 95 6.24 11.24 7.85
CA PHE A 95 7.22 10.14 7.88
C PHE A 95 7.81 9.86 6.49
N GLY A 96 7.04 10.14 5.42
CA GLY A 96 7.55 10.13 4.05
C GLY A 96 7.34 8.83 3.26
N LEU A 97 6.80 7.76 3.85
CA LEU A 97 6.46 6.53 3.11
C LEU A 97 5.21 6.65 2.26
N PHE A 98 4.16 7.24 2.82
CA PHE A 98 2.84 7.33 2.19
C PHE A 98 2.43 8.79 2.06
N VAL A 99 1.60 9.07 1.06
CA VAL A 99 0.97 10.38 0.84
C VAL A 99 -0.54 10.21 0.86
N SER A 100 -1.25 11.21 1.36
CA SER A 100 -2.71 11.23 1.21
C SER A 100 -3.07 11.49 -0.24
N THR A 101 -4.04 10.74 -0.77
CA THR A 101 -4.61 10.98 -2.10
C THR A 101 -5.41 12.29 -2.10
N VAL A 102 -5.48 12.94 -3.25
CA VAL A 102 -6.22 14.20 -3.42
C VAL A 102 -7.59 13.87 -4.00
N GLY A 103 -8.60 13.71 -3.12
CA GLY A 103 -9.98 13.33 -3.47
C GLY A 103 -10.96 13.33 -2.29
N ASP A 104 -12.19 12.83 -2.51
CA ASP A 104 -13.34 12.90 -1.56
C ASP A 104 -13.17 12.04 -0.28
N GLU A 105 -12.37 10.99 -0.34
CA GLU A 105 -12.06 10.12 0.81
C GLU A 105 -10.56 10.10 1.06
N ARG A 106 -10.15 10.30 2.32
CA ARG A 106 -8.74 10.35 2.69
C ARG A 106 -8.15 8.94 2.70
N SER A 107 -7.63 8.53 1.56
CA SER A 107 -6.87 7.30 1.39
C SER A 107 -5.38 7.59 1.25
N TYR A 108 -4.57 6.53 1.32
CA TYR A 108 -3.12 6.64 1.22
C TYR A 108 -2.58 5.90 0.00
N TRP A 109 -1.59 6.53 -0.62
CA TRP A 109 -0.80 5.98 -1.71
C TRP A 109 0.69 5.98 -1.34
N ILE A 110 1.49 5.19 -2.06
CA ILE A 110 2.95 5.16 -1.88
C ILE A 110 3.55 6.50 -2.30
N ASN A 111 4.45 7.02 -1.49
CA ASN A 111 5.22 8.21 -1.83
C ASN A 111 6.35 7.85 -2.82
N ALA A 112 6.25 8.35 -4.04
CA ALA A 112 7.25 8.19 -5.10
C ALA A 112 8.61 8.87 -4.79
N SER A 113 8.68 9.65 -3.72
CA SER A 113 9.89 10.35 -3.25
C SER A 113 10.42 9.77 -1.94
N SER A 114 9.94 8.60 -1.52
CA SER A 114 10.34 7.95 -0.26
C SER A 114 11.83 7.61 -0.19
N ASP A 115 12.44 7.27 -1.33
CA ASP A 115 13.88 7.05 -1.50
C ASP A 115 14.71 8.29 -1.10
N LEU A 116 14.23 9.48 -1.48
CA LEU A 116 14.90 10.75 -1.20
C LEU A 116 14.64 11.26 0.22
N LEU A 117 13.47 10.94 0.79
CA LEU A 117 13.08 11.43 2.12
C LEU A 117 13.62 10.57 3.27
N ILE A 118 13.67 9.25 3.07
CA ILE A 118 14.08 8.29 4.12
C ILE A 118 15.50 7.75 3.84
N GLY A 119 15.86 7.58 2.56
CA GLY A 119 17.11 6.98 2.12
C GLY A 119 16.88 5.78 1.19
N GLU A 120 17.75 5.63 0.20
CA GLU A 120 17.61 4.69 -0.94
C GLU A 120 17.48 3.21 -0.51
N ASP A 121 18.21 2.77 0.52
CA ASP A 121 18.09 1.39 1.03
C ASP A 121 17.06 1.28 2.17
N ASP A 122 16.93 2.34 2.99
CA ASP A 122 16.12 2.31 4.21
C ASP A 122 14.62 2.33 3.90
N HIS A 123 14.19 3.08 2.87
CA HIS A 123 12.76 3.19 2.55
C HIS A 123 12.13 1.84 2.13
N LEU A 124 12.86 0.99 1.38
CA LEU A 124 12.37 -0.32 0.96
C LEU A 124 12.20 -1.27 2.13
N ALA A 125 13.11 -1.24 3.11
CA ALA A 125 12.97 -2.02 4.34
C ALA A 125 11.72 -1.60 5.12
N TYR A 126 11.40 -0.31 5.13
CA TYR A 126 10.16 0.19 5.73
C TYR A 126 8.90 -0.24 4.95
N PHE A 127 8.94 -0.34 3.61
CA PHE A 127 7.83 -0.92 2.85
C PHE A 127 7.67 -2.42 3.09
N GLU A 128 8.77 -3.16 3.24
CA GLU A 128 8.74 -4.56 3.65
C GLU A 128 8.09 -4.71 5.05
N PHE A 129 8.50 -3.87 6.00
CA PHE A 129 7.88 -3.79 7.32
C PHE A 129 6.39 -3.47 7.25
N ALA A 130 5.98 -2.47 6.46
CA ALA A 130 4.59 -2.11 6.24
C ALA A 130 3.78 -3.28 5.66
N GLY A 131 4.32 -3.99 4.67
CA GLY A 131 3.70 -5.18 4.09
C GLY A 131 3.50 -6.30 5.11
N ARG A 132 4.50 -6.58 5.95
CA ARG A 132 4.39 -7.54 7.06
C ARG A 132 3.32 -7.13 8.06
N LEU A 133 3.24 -5.85 8.42
CA LEU A 133 2.23 -5.33 9.34
C LEU A 133 0.81 -5.47 8.79
N VAL A 134 0.58 -5.09 7.54
CA VAL A 134 -0.73 -5.22 6.89
C VAL A 134 -1.11 -6.70 6.78
N GLY A 135 -0.19 -7.56 6.37
CA GLY A 135 -0.43 -9.01 6.34
C GLY A 135 -0.74 -9.58 7.73
N LYS A 136 -0.05 -9.09 8.75
CA LYS A 136 -0.28 -9.49 10.14
C LYS A 136 -1.65 -9.01 10.63
N ALA A 137 -2.06 -7.79 10.30
CA ALA A 137 -3.37 -7.26 10.62
C ALA A 137 -4.48 -8.13 10.00
N ILE A 138 -4.36 -8.49 8.71
CA ILE A 138 -5.29 -9.39 8.04
C ILE A 138 -5.32 -10.78 8.70
N LEU A 139 -4.14 -11.35 9.03
CA LEU A 139 -4.02 -12.66 9.68
C LEU A 139 -4.65 -12.69 11.10
N GLU A 140 -4.54 -11.61 11.87
CA GLU A 140 -5.16 -11.45 13.19
C GLU A 140 -6.62 -10.95 13.11
N GLU A 141 -7.17 -10.75 11.90
CA GLU A 141 -8.50 -10.16 11.65
C GLU A 141 -8.66 -8.80 12.34
N HIS A 142 -7.60 -7.98 12.27
CA HIS A 142 -7.52 -6.64 12.81
C HIS A 142 -7.81 -5.59 11.74
N LEU A 143 -8.74 -4.69 12.03
CA LEU A 143 -9.05 -3.56 11.15
C LEU A 143 -7.97 -2.48 11.29
N MET A 144 -7.55 -1.93 10.16
CA MET A 144 -6.61 -0.83 10.08
C MET A 144 -7.39 0.50 10.16
N PRO A 145 -6.87 1.51 10.88
CA PRO A 145 -7.50 2.83 10.97
C PRO A 145 -7.22 3.71 9.73
N VAL A 146 -6.74 3.14 8.63
CA VAL A 146 -6.30 3.84 7.42
C VAL A 146 -6.82 3.14 6.17
N HIS A 147 -7.19 3.94 5.17
CA HIS A 147 -7.68 3.44 3.89
C HIS A 147 -6.58 3.48 2.84
N LEU A 148 -6.47 2.44 2.01
CA LEU A 148 -5.54 2.41 0.88
C LEU A 148 -6.24 2.90 -0.38
N ALA A 149 -5.52 3.61 -1.24
CA ALA A 149 -6.06 4.07 -2.52
C ALA A 149 -6.47 2.90 -3.41
N LEU A 150 -7.48 3.09 -4.25
CA LEU A 150 -8.02 2.05 -5.14
C LEU A 150 -6.93 1.34 -5.98
N PRO A 151 -6.00 2.04 -6.65
CA PRO A 151 -4.91 1.38 -7.37
C PRO A 151 -4.05 0.48 -6.48
N PHE A 152 -3.90 0.81 -5.19
CA PHE A 152 -3.12 0.00 -4.25
C PHE A 152 -3.82 -1.32 -3.96
N LEU A 153 -5.11 -1.28 -3.66
CA LEU A 153 -5.93 -2.47 -3.48
C LEU A 153 -5.90 -3.35 -4.74
N LYS A 154 -5.96 -2.75 -5.93
CA LYS A 154 -5.86 -3.49 -7.20
C LYS A 154 -4.50 -4.15 -7.40
N HIS A 155 -3.40 -3.49 -7.00
CA HIS A 155 -2.07 -4.10 -6.99
C HIS A 155 -1.98 -5.28 -6.03
N ILE A 156 -2.54 -5.16 -4.82
CA ILE A 156 -2.60 -6.27 -3.84
C ILE A 156 -3.35 -7.49 -4.41
N LEU A 157 -4.39 -7.25 -5.22
CA LEU A 157 -5.16 -8.31 -5.87
C LEU A 157 -4.54 -8.79 -7.19
N GLY A 158 -3.53 -8.11 -7.72
CA GLY A 158 -2.97 -8.39 -9.04
C GLY A 158 -3.98 -8.23 -10.18
N VAL A 159 -4.93 -7.30 -10.05
CA VAL A 159 -5.97 -7.04 -11.08
C VAL A 159 -5.65 -5.80 -11.91
N PRO A 160 -6.17 -5.70 -13.15
CA PRO A 160 -5.89 -4.57 -14.02
C PRO A 160 -6.33 -3.22 -13.43
N ILE A 161 -5.45 -2.24 -13.51
CA ILE A 161 -5.73 -0.84 -13.22
C ILE A 161 -6.07 -0.14 -14.53
N SER A 162 -7.14 0.63 -14.50
CA SER A 162 -7.70 1.37 -15.62
C SER A 162 -7.37 2.86 -15.50
N PHE A 163 -7.44 3.58 -16.62
CA PHE A 163 -7.17 5.01 -16.65
C PHE A 163 -8.08 5.82 -15.70
N SER A 164 -9.33 5.41 -15.50
CA SER A 164 -10.25 6.05 -14.55
C SER A 164 -9.83 5.89 -13.09
N ASP A 165 -9.01 4.88 -12.76
CA ASP A 165 -8.55 4.68 -11.40
C ASP A 165 -7.53 5.75 -10.97
N LEU A 166 -6.94 6.48 -11.91
CA LEU A 166 -6.06 7.62 -11.64
C LEU A 166 -6.75 8.70 -10.82
N GLN A 167 -8.08 8.81 -10.97
CA GLN A 167 -8.92 9.71 -10.18
C GLN A 167 -8.77 9.48 -8.67
N PHE A 168 -8.59 8.22 -8.25
CA PHE A 168 -8.46 7.86 -6.84
C PHE A 168 -7.04 8.04 -6.29
N LEU A 169 -6.08 8.43 -7.13
CA LEU A 169 -4.76 8.90 -6.69
C LEU A 169 -4.76 10.41 -6.58
N ASP A 170 -5.20 11.06 -7.66
CA ASP A 170 -5.17 12.51 -7.80
C ASP A 170 -6.21 12.97 -8.84
N ASP A 171 -7.27 13.62 -8.34
CA ASP A 171 -8.33 14.20 -9.16
C ASP A 171 -7.80 15.24 -10.16
N GLU A 172 -6.78 16.03 -9.81
CA GLU A 172 -6.23 17.09 -10.67
C GLU A 172 -5.47 16.49 -11.85
N ILE A 173 -4.66 15.47 -11.61
CA ILE A 173 -3.92 14.75 -12.67
C ILE A 173 -4.91 14.06 -13.61
N TYR A 174 -5.92 13.38 -13.06
CA TYR A 174 -6.95 12.72 -13.87
C TYR A 174 -7.71 13.71 -14.77
N ASN A 175 -8.16 14.84 -14.20
CA ASN A 175 -8.88 15.86 -14.95
C ASN A 175 -8.01 16.52 -16.04
N SER A 176 -6.75 16.81 -15.72
CA SER A 176 -5.77 17.34 -16.69
C SER A 176 -5.55 16.35 -17.85
N ALA A 177 -5.41 15.07 -17.56
CA ALA A 177 -5.24 14.05 -18.58
C ALA A 177 -6.53 13.86 -19.43
N LEU A 178 -7.72 13.98 -18.84
CA LEU A 178 -8.99 14.02 -19.59
C LEU A 178 -9.11 15.25 -20.49
N MET A 179 -8.58 16.40 -20.07
CA MET A 179 -8.54 17.62 -20.89
C MET A 179 -7.64 17.40 -22.12
N VAL A 180 -6.42 16.89 -21.93
CA VAL A 180 -5.48 16.55 -23.01
C VAL A 180 -6.10 15.54 -23.99
N LYS A 181 -6.87 14.58 -23.48
CA LYS A 181 -7.58 13.60 -24.31
C LYS A 181 -8.65 14.23 -25.23
N LYS A 182 -9.31 15.30 -24.79
CA LYS A 182 -10.47 15.89 -25.46
C LYS A 182 -10.14 17.11 -26.31
N ILE A 183 -9.14 17.90 -25.93
CA ILE A 183 -8.82 19.15 -26.61
C ILE A 183 -8.42 18.90 -28.07
N ASP A 184 -8.88 19.78 -28.96
CA ASP A 184 -8.63 19.66 -30.38
C ASP A 184 -7.20 20.09 -30.75
N ASP A 185 -6.75 21.21 -30.19
CA ASP A 185 -5.43 21.78 -30.39
C ASP A 185 -4.63 21.68 -29.08
N ILE A 186 -3.62 20.79 -29.07
CA ILE A 186 -2.77 20.53 -27.89
C ILE A 186 -1.56 21.47 -27.87
N GLU A 187 -1.14 22.01 -29.02
CA GLU A 187 0.10 22.78 -29.14
C GLU A 187 0.20 23.94 -28.11
N PRO A 188 -0.88 24.69 -27.81
CA PRO A 188 -0.82 25.78 -26.82
C PRO A 188 -0.54 25.33 -25.38
N LEU A 189 -0.69 24.04 -25.06
CA LEU A 189 -0.38 23.51 -23.73
C LEU A 189 1.13 23.32 -23.52
N CYS A 190 1.93 23.37 -24.58
CA CYS A 190 3.39 23.20 -24.55
C CYS A 190 3.84 22.00 -23.69
N LEU A 191 3.11 20.88 -23.80
CA LEU A 191 3.42 19.65 -23.08
C LEU A 191 4.53 18.90 -23.80
N ASP A 192 5.39 18.26 -23.02
CA ASP A 192 6.35 17.26 -23.46
C ASP A 192 6.08 15.93 -22.74
N PHE A 193 6.92 14.91 -22.96
CA PHE A 193 6.78 13.62 -22.27
C PHE A 193 7.47 13.65 -20.90
N THR A 194 7.11 14.61 -20.05
CA THR A 194 7.56 14.71 -18.67
C THR A 194 6.39 14.75 -17.68
N ALA A 195 6.70 14.50 -16.41
CA ALA A 195 5.78 14.71 -15.30
C ALA A 195 6.49 15.42 -14.14
N THR A 196 5.71 16.03 -13.27
CA THR A 196 6.22 16.68 -12.06
C THR A 196 6.12 15.73 -10.88
N ARG A 197 7.25 15.49 -10.22
CA ARG A 197 7.34 14.81 -8.91
C ARG A 197 7.61 15.86 -7.83
N VAL A 198 6.96 15.76 -6.68
CA VAL A 198 7.22 16.66 -5.54
C VAL A 198 8.16 15.96 -4.55
N VAL A 199 9.26 16.60 -4.21
CA VAL A 199 10.27 16.13 -3.25
C VAL A 199 10.52 17.25 -2.24
N ASP A 200 10.17 17.02 -0.97
CA ASP A 200 10.33 18.01 0.11
C ASP A 200 9.75 19.40 -0.26
N GLY A 201 8.56 19.41 -0.86
CA GLY A 201 7.88 20.62 -1.33
C GLY A 201 8.43 21.25 -2.62
N ASN A 202 9.50 20.70 -3.20
CA ASN A 202 10.08 21.16 -4.46
C ASN A 202 9.60 20.32 -5.64
N ALA A 203 9.29 20.98 -6.76
CA ALA A 203 8.93 20.31 -8.00
C ALA A 203 10.19 19.86 -8.77
N GLU A 204 10.26 18.58 -9.09
CA GLU A 204 11.26 17.96 -9.94
C GLU A 204 10.59 17.45 -11.23
N ILE A 205 11.25 17.64 -12.37
CA ILE A 205 10.77 17.14 -13.66
C ILE A 205 11.38 15.77 -13.90
N VAL A 206 10.53 14.78 -14.21
CA VAL A 206 10.94 13.43 -14.59
C VAL A 206 10.48 13.11 -15.99
N GLU A 207 11.33 12.46 -16.79
CA GLU A 207 10.95 12.04 -18.13
C GLU A 207 10.08 10.77 -18.06
N LEU A 208 8.92 10.79 -18.72
CA LEU A 208 7.98 9.65 -18.79
C LEU A 208 8.47 8.56 -19.75
N VAL A 209 9.33 8.93 -20.70
CA VAL A 209 10.01 8.08 -21.67
C VAL A 209 11.42 8.62 -21.89
N GLU A 210 12.33 7.79 -22.37
CA GLU A 210 13.71 8.22 -22.67
C GLU A 210 13.75 9.43 -23.63
N GLY A 211 14.39 10.52 -23.20
CA GLY A 211 14.48 11.77 -23.96
C GLY A 211 13.17 12.55 -24.04
N GLY A 212 12.21 12.24 -23.15
CA GLY A 212 10.85 12.76 -23.15
C GLY A 212 10.74 14.28 -23.11
N ALA A 213 11.69 14.98 -22.49
CA ALA A 213 11.74 16.45 -22.45
C ALA A 213 11.98 17.09 -23.83
N ASN A 214 12.39 16.31 -24.84
CA ASN A 214 12.59 16.78 -26.21
C ASN A 214 11.51 16.28 -27.18
N ILE A 215 10.42 15.73 -26.66
CA ILE A 215 9.32 15.19 -27.45
C ILE A 215 8.06 16.00 -27.14
N ASP A 216 7.71 16.94 -28.01
CA ASP A 216 6.47 17.70 -27.87
C ASP A 216 5.24 16.78 -27.98
N VAL A 217 4.24 17.01 -27.16
CA VAL A 217 2.95 16.32 -27.27
C VAL A 217 2.14 16.93 -28.41
N THR A 218 1.82 16.12 -29.40
CA THR A 218 1.00 16.47 -30.56
C THR A 218 -0.30 15.68 -30.56
N ARG A 219 -1.24 16.04 -31.44
CA ARG A 219 -2.50 15.29 -31.62
C ARG A 219 -2.24 13.83 -31.98
N GLU A 220 -1.19 13.54 -32.75
CA GLU A 220 -0.83 12.22 -33.23
C GLU A 220 -0.23 11.34 -32.13
N ASN A 221 0.57 11.92 -31.24
CA ASN A 221 1.26 11.17 -30.18
C ASN A 221 0.56 11.24 -28.81
N ARG A 222 -0.52 12.03 -28.66
CA ARG A 222 -1.22 12.22 -27.36
C ARG A 222 -1.61 10.94 -26.65
N SER A 223 -2.01 9.89 -27.39
CA SER A 223 -2.38 8.61 -26.75
C SER A 223 -1.17 7.99 -26.06
N ARG A 224 0.01 8.07 -26.68
CA ARG A 224 1.27 7.57 -26.11
C ARG A 224 1.66 8.38 -24.88
N TYR A 225 1.47 9.71 -24.91
CA TYR A 225 1.69 10.56 -23.75
C TYR A 225 0.78 10.17 -22.58
N LEU A 226 -0.53 10.05 -22.81
CA LEU A 226 -1.51 9.66 -21.79
C LEU A 226 -1.21 8.27 -21.21
N ASP A 227 -0.82 7.31 -22.05
CA ASP A 227 -0.42 5.98 -21.59
C ASP A 227 0.85 6.02 -20.74
N ALA A 228 1.84 6.84 -21.10
CA ALA A 228 3.08 7.00 -20.35
C ALA A 228 2.84 7.68 -18.99
N LEU A 229 2.05 8.76 -18.98
CA LEU A 229 1.63 9.47 -17.78
C LEU A 229 0.88 8.52 -16.83
N PHE A 230 -0.10 7.78 -17.35
CA PHE A 230 -0.85 6.79 -16.59
C PHE A 230 0.06 5.73 -15.97
N LYS A 231 0.92 5.09 -16.78
CA LYS A 231 1.86 4.06 -16.30
C LYS A 231 2.82 4.58 -15.24
N TYR A 232 3.30 5.80 -15.39
CA TYR A 232 4.17 6.45 -14.41
C TYR A 232 3.46 6.55 -13.06
N HIS A 233 2.28 7.17 -13.00
CA HIS A 233 1.60 7.43 -11.72
C HIS A 233 1.10 6.16 -11.01
N VAL A 234 0.64 5.14 -11.75
CA VAL A 234 0.07 3.94 -11.12
C VAL A 234 1.10 2.86 -10.80
N LEU A 235 2.30 2.90 -11.37
CA LEU A 235 3.30 1.84 -11.19
C LEU A 235 4.74 2.36 -11.28
N GLY A 236 5.08 3.05 -12.36
CA GLY A 236 6.47 3.39 -12.68
C GLY A 236 7.18 4.18 -11.59
N SER A 237 6.48 5.11 -10.93
CA SER A 237 7.05 5.96 -9.88
C SER A 237 7.21 5.27 -8.52
N VAL A 238 6.65 4.07 -8.34
CA VAL A 238 6.55 3.39 -7.03
C VAL A 238 6.89 1.89 -7.10
N SER A 239 7.52 1.43 -8.18
CA SER A 239 7.59 0.00 -8.49
C SER A 239 8.40 -0.82 -7.46
N ASP A 240 9.52 -0.28 -6.95
CA ASP A 240 10.37 -0.99 -5.99
C ASP A 240 9.75 -1.01 -4.58
N GLN A 241 9.12 0.09 -4.18
CA GLN A 241 8.34 0.22 -2.96
C GLN A 241 7.18 -0.78 -2.96
N LEU A 242 6.42 -0.82 -4.06
CA LEU A 242 5.27 -1.69 -4.23
C LEU A 242 5.71 -3.16 -4.21
N LEU A 243 6.80 -3.52 -4.89
CA LEU A 243 7.34 -4.87 -4.86
C LEU A 243 7.71 -5.29 -3.42
N SER A 244 8.45 -4.43 -2.71
CA SER A 244 8.86 -4.68 -1.32
C SER A 244 7.66 -4.89 -0.40
N PHE A 245 6.65 -4.04 -0.50
CA PHE A 245 5.41 -4.16 0.26
C PHE A 245 4.64 -5.45 -0.06
N LEU A 246 4.40 -5.73 -1.35
CA LEU A 246 3.59 -6.86 -1.79
C LEU A 246 4.26 -8.20 -1.46
N THR A 247 5.57 -8.33 -1.70
CA THR A 247 6.32 -9.54 -1.33
C THR A 247 6.19 -9.83 0.17
N ALA A 248 6.38 -8.81 0.99
CA ALA A 248 6.31 -8.94 2.44
C ALA A 248 4.89 -9.24 2.96
N LEU A 249 3.88 -8.64 2.34
CA LEU A 249 2.47 -8.96 2.59
C LEU A 249 2.18 -10.44 2.30
N TYR A 250 2.62 -10.93 1.14
CA TYR A 250 2.35 -12.29 0.70
C TYR A 250 3.10 -13.38 1.47
N ASP A 251 4.24 -13.02 2.08
CA ASP A 251 4.94 -13.89 3.03
C ASP A 251 4.07 -14.19 4.26
N VAL A 252 3.25 -13.23 4.71
CA VAL A 252 2.32 -13.43 5.82
C VAL A 252 1.05 -14.12 5.35
N VAL A 253 0.34 -13.53 4.38
CA VAL A 253 -0.95 -13.99 3.86
C VAL A 253 -0.84 -14.31 2.37
N PRO A 254 -0.99 -15.59 1.95
CA PRO A 254 -0.87 -15.97 0.55
C PRO A 254 -1.80 -15.17 -0.38
N GLU A 255 -1.25 -14.67 -1.48
CA GLU A 255 -1.96 -13.89 -2.50
C GLU A 255 -3.27 -14.56 -2.96
N GLY A 256 -3.26 -15.89 -3.13
CA GLY A 256 -4.44 -16.65 -3.57
C GLY A 256 -5.64 -16.58 -2.63
N LEU A 257 -5.44 -16.29 -1.34
CA LEU A 257 -6.54 -16.06 -0.39
C LEU A 257 -7.11 -14.65 -0.54
N LEU A 258 -6.26 -13.65 -0.82
CA LEU A 258 -6.67 -12.26 -1.00
C LEU A 258 -7.47 -12.09 -2.31
N LYS A 259 -7.06 -12.79 -3.37
CA LYS A 259 -7.76 -12.84 -4.68
C LYS A 259 -9.18 -13.41 -4.64
N LEU A 260 -9.66 -13.86 -3.49
CA LEU A 260 -11.06 -14.22 -3.28
C LEU A 260 -12.00 -13.00 -3.34
N PHE A 261 -11.46 -11.84 -2.99
CA PHE A 261 -12.18 -10.60 -2.85
C PHE A 261 -11.99 -9.73 -4.09
N ASP A 262 -13.03 -8.97 -4.44
CA ASP A 262 -12.82 -7.78 -5.25
C ASP A 262 -12.20 -6.65 -4.40
N TYR A 263 -11.91 -5.50 -5.02
CA TYR A 263 -11.24 -4.41 -4.30
C TYR A 263 -12.10 -3.80 -3.18
N GLN A 264 -13.43 -3.78 -3.33
CA GLN A 264 -14.34 -3.21 -2.32
C GLN A 264 -14.44 -4.16 -1.13
N GLU A 265 -14.53 -5.46 -1.41
CA GLU A 265 -14.52 -6.50 -0.39
C GLU A 265 -13.16 -6.58 0.34
N LEU A 266 -12.04 -6.39 -0.36
CA LEU A 266 -10.71 -6.31 0.25
C LEU A 266 -10.61 -5.10 1.18
N GLU A 267 -11.13 -3.95 0.77
CA GLU A 267 -11.18 -2.77 1.62
C GLU A 267 -11.97 -3.02 2.90
N LEU A 268 -13.17 -3.62 2.79
CA LEU A 268 -14.01 -3.99 3.93
C LEU A 268 -13.40 -5.07 4.84
N LEU A 269 -12.53 -5.93 4.29
CA LEU A 269 -11.76 -6.89 5.09
C LEU A 269 -10.70 -6.17 5.94
N MET A 270 -10.15 -5.08 5.42
CA MET A 270 -8.98 -4.41 5.94
C MET A 270 -9.31 -3.23 6.87
N CYS A 271 -10.45 -2.56 6.70
CA CYS A 271 -10.81 -1.30 7.37
C CYS A 271 -12.25 -1.35 7.93
#